data_AF-A0A0D6ATJ6-F1
#
_entry.id   AF-A0A0D6ATJ6-F1
#
_cell.length_a   1.000
_cell.length_b   1.000
_cell.length_c   1.000
_cell.angle_alpha   90.00
_cell.angle_beta   90.00
_cell.angle_gamma   90.00
#
_symmetry.space_group_name_H-M   'P 1'
#
loop_
_entity.id
_entity.type
_entity.pdbx_description
1 polymer ?
#
loop_
_entity_poly.entity_id
_entity_poly.type
_entity_poly.pdbx_seq_one_letter_code
_entity_poly.pdbx_strand_id
1 'polypeptide(L)'
;MKISGRTQQRIVHRYQFPEIATEQHIEEISLDGGKVRLRTEQKGESCVWRDYKAICVNQQERKAWFAQNEELIDWVNQQKLSEPLTCLGDGHSGIWKIIKEFNAPGEKREILDWYHLMENLNKVGGSRKRLKEAENLLWCGKIDETITLMSQVKKKKAENFCNYLETHRERIVNYGYYQEEQICSIGSGAVESTVKQIDRRLKISGAQWNKENIAQVLKHRCAYLNNCL
;
A
#
# COMPACT_ATOMS: atom_id res chain seq x y z
N MET A 1 4.88 -6.40 39.79
CA MET A 1 5.80 -7.44 39.29
C MET A 1 6.27 -7.06 37.89
N LYS A 2 7.58 -6.94 37.63
CA LYS A 2 8.11 -6.53 36.31
C LYS A 2 8.43 -7.78 35.49
N ILE A 3 7.71 -8.00 34.38
CA ILE A 3 7.94 -9.13 33.47
C ILE A 3 9.14 -8.80 32.58
N SER A 4 10.07 -9.74 32.38
CA SER A 4 11.24 -9.55 31.52
C SER A 4 10.87 -9.48 30.03
N GLY A 5 11.68 -8.78 29.23
CA GLY A 5 11.44 -8.68 27.78
C GLY A 5 11.45 -10.02 27.05
N ARG A 6 12.27 -10.99 27.50
CA ARG A 6 12.26 -12.36 26.95
C ARG A 6 10.95 -13.09 27.24
N THR A 7 10.41 -12.91 28.44
CA THR A 7 9.12 -13.50 28.81
C THR A 7 7.99 -12.86 28.01
N GLN A 8 7.97 -11.53 27.87
CA GLN A 8 7.00 -10.82 27.03
C GLN A 8 7.05 -11.30 25.56
N GLN A 9 8.25 -11.39 24.99
CA GLN A 9 8.45 -11.90 23.63
C GLN A 9 7.87 -13.31 23.49
N ARG A 10 8.20 -14.23 24.41
CA ARG A 10 7.69 -15.60 24.37
C ARG A 10 6.17 -15.69 24.51
N ILE A 11 5.55 -14.81 25.30
CA ILE A 11 4.09 -14.72 25.40
C ILE A 11 3.49 -14.32 24.04
N VAL A 12 3.99 -13.24 23.44
CA VAL A 12 3.51 -12.78 22.12
C VAL A 12 3.68 -13.85 21.05
N HIS A 13 4.81 -14.59 21.04
CA HIS A 13 5.05 -15.65 20.06
C HIS A 13 4.18 -16.90 20.22
N ARG A 14 3.58 -17.11 21.39
CA ARG A 14 2.66 -18.22 21.65
C ARG A 14 1.20 -17.82 21.55
N TYR A 15 0.91 -16.53 21.56
CA TYR A 15 -0.45 -16.02 21.47
C TYR A 15 -1.02 -16.27 20.08
N GLN A 16 -2.23 -16.81 20.00
CA GLN A 16 -2.95 -16.93 18.74
C GLN A 16 -3.81 -15.67 18.58
N PHE A 17 -3.39 -14.76 17.70
CA PHE A 17 -4.20 -13.60 17.35
C PHE A 17 -5.42 -14.06 16.56
N PRO A 18 -6.65 -13.72 16.99
CA PRO A 18 -7.85 -14.13 16.28
C PRO A 18 -7.85 -13.52 14.89
N GLU A 19 -8.25 -14.31 13.89
CA GLU A 19 -8.56 -13.79 12.57
C GLU A 19 -9.93 -13.14 12.64
N ILE A 20 -9.93 -11.81 12.74
CA ILE A 20 -11.15 -11.02 12.68
C ILE A 20 -11.61 -11.04 11.23
N ALA A 21 -12.65 -11.82 10.96
CA ALA A 21 -13.43 -11.72 9.74
C ALA A 21 -14.10 -10.34 9.75
N THR A 22 -14.03 -9.64 8.62
CA THR A 22 -14.76 -8.38 8.47
C THR A 22 -16.24 -8.72 8.42
N GLU A 23 -17.02 -8.41 9.47
CA GLU A 23 -18.48 -8.58 9.43
C GLU A 23 -19.12 -7.65 8.37
N GLN A 24 -18.38 -6.62 7.96
CA GLN A 24 -18.80 -5.62 6.99
C GLN A 24 -18.40 -5.99 5.56
N HIS A 25 -19.21 -5.51 4.62
CA HIS A 25 -18.92 -5.57 3.19
C HIS A 25 -17.64 -4.79 2.88
N ILE A 26 -16.74 -5.35 2.06
CA ILE A 26 -15.54 -4.65 1.65
C ILE A 26 -15.83 -3.83 0.39
N GLU A 27 -15.84 -2.52 0.57
CA GLU A 27 -16.07 -1.52 -0.47
C GLU A 27 -14.75 -1.01 -1.06
N GLU A 28 -13.74 -0.91 -0.21
CA GLU A 28 -12.46 -0.32 -0.55
C GLU A 28 -11.30 -1.10 0.09
N ILE A 29 -10.27 -1.39 -0.71
CA ILE A 29 -9.01 -1.96 -0.25
C ILE A 29 -7.87 -1.08 -0.76
N SER A 30 -7.03 -0.62 0.15
CA SER A 30 -5.75 -0.01 -0.21
C SER A 30 -4.61 -0.97 0.14
N LEU A 31 -3.64 -1.13 -0.77
CA LEU A 31 -2.50 -2.04 -0.61
C LEU A 31 -1.18 -1.28 -0.76
N ASP A 32 -0.23 -1.57 0.13
CA ASP A 32 1.14 -1.04 0.08
C ASP A 32 2.15 -2.07 0.62
N GLY A 33 3.45 -1.83 0.45
CA GLY A 33 4.54 -2.65 0.94
C GLY A 33 5.49 -1.89 1.87
N GLY A 34 5.86 -2.54 2.97
CA GLY A 34 6.96 -2.10 3.82
C GLY A 34 8.17 -3.03 3.71
N LYS A 35 9.24 -2.68 4.42
CA LYS A 35 10.48 -3.47 4.47
C LYS A 35 10.85 -3.80 5.90
N VAL A 36 11.36 -5.00 6.12
CA VAL A 36 11.88 -5.44 7.43
C VAL A 36 13.32 -5.91 7.30
N ARG A 37 14.12 -5.58 8.32
CA ARG A 37 15.53 -5.98 8.42
C ARG A 37 15.64 -7.32 9.14
N LEU A 38 16.14 -8.32 8.46
CA LEU A 38 16.33 -9.67 8.98
C LEU A 38 17.79 -9.93 9.29
N ARG A 39 18.03 -10.60 10.41
CA ARG A 39 19.34 -11.19 10.70
C ARG A 39 19.51 -12.46 9.85
N THR A 40 20.73 -12.74 9.45
CA THR A 40 21.12 -13.98 8.78
C THR A 40 21.40 -15.06 9.83
N GLU A 41 21.34 -16.32 9.40
CA GLU A 41 21.64 -17.47 10.27
C GLU A 41 23.13 -17.52 10.64
N GLN A 42 24.01 -17.13 9.71
CA GLN A 42 25.45 -17.09 9.94
C GLN A 42 25.85 -15.82 10.68
N LYS A 43 26.57 -15.98 11.80
CA LYS A 43 27.11 -14.86 12.56
C LYS A 43 28.17 -14.12 11.74
N GLY A 44 28.08 -12.79 11.72
CA GLY A 44 29.02 -11.92 11.00
C GLY A 44 28.57 -11.55 9.59
N GLU A 45 27.56 -12.23 9.03
CA GLU A 45 26.94 -11.82 7.78
C GLU A 45 26.06 -10.57 7.95
N SER A 46 25.96 -9.79 6.88
CA SER A 46 25.14 -8.58 6.87
C SER A 46 23.65 -8.92 6.85
N CYS A 47 22.86 -8.13 7.56
CA CYS A 47 21.41 -8.24 7.54
C CYS A 47 20.83 -8.04 6.13
N VAL A 48 19.71 -8.69 5.86
CA VAL A 48 18.98 -8.55 4.60
C VAL A 48 17.66 -7.81 4.80
N TRP A 49 17.29 -6.98 3.82
CA TRP A 49 15.96 -6.37 3.78
C TRP A 49 15.02 -7.27 2.97
N ARG A 50 13.81 -7.46 3.49
CA ARG A 50 12.73 -8.21 2.83
C ARG A 50 11.43 -7.44 2.93
N ASP A 51 10.58 -7.62 1.93
CA ASP A 51 9.31 -6.91 1.84
C ASP A 51 8.23 -7.63 2.65
N TYR A 52 7.33 -6.84 3.23
CA TYR A 52 6.03 -7.31 3.70
C TYR A 52 4.95 -6.49 2.98
N LYS A 53 3.75 -7.04 2.86
CA LYS A 53 2.58 -6.34 2.30
C LYS A 53 1.62 -6.00 3.41
N ALA A 54 0.98 -4.85 3.30
CA ALA A 54 -0.07 -4.41 4.19
C ALA A 54 -1.28 -3.99 3.36
N ILE A 55 -2.46 -4.18 3.93
CA ILE A 55 -3.71 -3.63 3.41
C ILE A 55 -4.39 -2.80 4.48
N CYS A 56 -5.19 -1.83 4.03
CA CYS A 56 -6.21 -1.18 4.83
C CYS A 56 -7.56 -1.35 4.12
N VAL A 57 -8.51 -1.99 4.80
CA VAL A 57 -9.85 -2.30 4.32
C VAL A 57 -10.82 -1.26 4.86
N ASN A 58 -11.65 -0.68 3.98
CA ASN A 58 -12.61 0.38 4.28
C ASN A 58 -12.02 1.53 5.12
N GLN A 59 -10.74 1.84 4.89
CA GLN A 59 -9.94 2.83 5.64
C GLN A 59 -9.78 2.58 7.15
N GLN A 60 -10.23 1.44 7.67
CA GLN A 60 -10.30 1.16 9.10
C GLN A 60 -9.43 -0.04 9.47
N GLU A 61 -9.73 -1.20 8.87
CA GLU A 61 -9.13 -2.46 9.28
C GLU A 61 -7.78 -2.70 8.62
N ARG A 62 -6.76 -2.95 9.44
CA ARG A 62 -5.37 -3.04 9.00
C ARG A 62 -4.88 -4.46 9.13
N LYS A 63 -4.29 -5.00 8.06
CA LYS A 63 -3.66 -6.33 8.07
C LYS A 63 -2.33 -6.30 7.31
N ALA A 64 -1.42 -7.22 7.64
CA ALA A 64 -0.12 -7.30 7.00
C ALA A 64 0.43 -8.73 7.00
N TRP A 65 1.15 -9.07 5.92
CA TRP A 65 1.71 -10.39 5.63
C TRP A 65 3.17 -10.28 5.22
N PHE A 66 3.99 -11.21 5.69
CA PHE A 66 5.41 -11.25 5.37
C PHE A 66 5.70 -12.36 4.37
N ALA A 67 6.04 -11.99 3.13
CA ALA A 67 6.34 -12.93 2.04
C ALA A 67 5.23 -13.97 1.75
N GLN A 68 3.97 -13.66 2.10
CA GLN A 68 2.81 -14.55 1.96
C GLN A 68 1.71 -13.84 1.15
N ASN A 69 1.96 -13.61 -0.15
CA ASN A 69 0.98 -12.95 -1.01
C ASN A 69 -0.27 -13.82 -1.20
N GLU A 70 -0.10 -15.15 -1.29
CA GLU A 70 -1.21 -16.11 -1.43
C GLU A 70 -2.16 -16.03 -0.23
N GLU A 71 -1.63 -16.05 1.00
CA GLU A 71 -2.47 -15.91 2.21
C GLU A 71 -3.22 -14.57 2.28
N LEU A 72 -2.62 -13.48 1.77
CA LEU A 72 -3.30 -12.19 1.65
C LEU A 72 -4.47 -12.30 0.67
N ILE A 73 -4.22 -12.86 -0.52
CA ILE A 73 -5.22 -13.03 -1.59
C ILE A 73 -6.36 -13.93 -1.11
N ASP A 74 -6.03 -15.07 -0.52
CA ASP A 74 -7.00 -16.02 0.03
C ASP A 74 -7.86 -15.36 1.10
N TRP A 75 -7.25 -14.60 2.01
CA TRP A 75 -7.99 -13.88 3.03
C TRP A 75 -8.98 -12.88 2.41
N VAL A 76 -8.56 -12.07 1.43
CA VAL A 76 -9.44 -11.11 0.74
C VAL A 76 -10.58 -11.83 0.02
N ASN A 77 -10.28 -12.92 -0.69
CA ASN A 77 -11.25 -13.68 -1.48
C ASN A 77 -12.28 -14.44 -0.65
N GLN A 78 -12.02 -14.65 0.65
CA GLN A 78 -12.97 -15.22 1.60
C GLN A 78 -13.92 -14.18 2.20
N GLN A 79 -13.68 -12.88 1.99
CA GLN A 79 -14.54 -11.81 2.50
C GLN A 79 -15.70 -11.52 1.54
N LYS A 80 -16.71 -10.79 2.04
CA LYS A 80 -17.83 -10.33 1.20
C LYS A 80 -17.42 -9.03 0.48
N LEU A 81 -17.02 -9.14 -0.78
CA LEU A 81 -16.56 -8.03 -1.62
C LEU A 81 -17.71 -7.33 -2.35
N SER A 82 -17.62 -6.01 -2.47
CA SER A 82 -18.59 -5.18 -3.20
C SER A 82 -18.45 -5.21 -4.71
N GLU A 83 -19.50 -4.70 -5.37
CA GLU A 83 -19.54 -4.45 -6.81
C GLU A 83 -19.94 -2.99 -7.08
N PRO A 84 -19.04 -2.13 -7.60
CA PRO A 84 -17.62 -2.41 -7.85
C PRO A 84 -16.79 -2.40 -6.56
N LEU A 85 -15.75 -3.25 -6.51
CA LEU A 85 -14.72 -3.18 -5.48
C LEU A 85 -13.71 -2.08 -5.84
N THR A 86 -13.48 -1.14 -4.93
CA THR A 86 -12.44 -0.11 -5.11
C THR A 86 -11.09 -0.59 -4.59
N CYS A 87 -10.06 -0.52 -5.43
CA CYS A 87 -8.71 -0.95 -5.10
C CYS A 87 -7.71 0.20 -5.31
N LEU A 88 -7.05 0.63 -4.23
CA LEU A 88 -6.03 1.68 -4.27
C LEU A 88 -4.62 1.13 -4.10
N GLY A 89 -3.68 1.71 -4.84
CA GLY A 89 -2.26 1.36 -4.74
C GLY A 89 -1.35 2.41 -5.34
N ASP A 90 -0.07 2.30 -5.03
CA ASP A 90 0.97 3.11 -5.64
C ASP A 90 1.29 2.66 -7.08
N GLY A 91 2.32 3.24 -7.69
CA GLY A 91 2.78 2.86 -9.02
C GLY A 91 3.49 1.50 -9.13
N HIS A 92 3.67 0.77 -8.04
CA HIS A 92 4.50 -0.43 -8.02
C HIS A 92 3.74 -1.63 -8.60
N SER A 93 4.25 -2.20 -9.69
CA SER A 93 3.61 -3.32 -10.42
C SER A 93 3.28 -4.54 -9.54
N GLY A 94 4.09 -4.80 -8.50
CA GLY A 94 3.83 -5.87 -7.54
C GLY A 94 2.54 -5.72 -6.73
N ILE A 95 1.98 -4.50 -6.60
CA ILE A 95 0.69 -4.26 -5.95
C ILE A 95 -0.45 -4.68 -6.87
N TRP A 96 -0.41 -4.19 -8.11
CA TRP A 96 -1.43 -4.50 -9.12
C TRP A 96 -1.47 -5.99 -9.48
N LYS A 97 -0.33 -6.69 -9.42
CA LYS A 97 -0.29 -8.15 -9.55
C LYS A 97 -1.10 -8.87 -8.47
N ILE A 98 -1.12 -8.35 -7.24
CA ILE A 98 -1.91 -8.94 -6.13
C ILE A 98 -3.38 -8.59 -6.30
N ILE A 99 -3.70 -7.31 -6.57
CA ILE A 99 -5.08 -6.83 -6.75
C ILE A 99 -5.80 -7.58 -7.89
N LYS A 100 -5.07 -7.94 -8.95
CA LYS A 100 -5.61 -8.71 -10.07
C LYS A 100 -6.23 -10.04 -9.64
N GLU A 101 -5.65 -10.70 -8.64
CA GLU A 101 -6.07 -12.01 -8.12
C GLU A 101 -7.26 -11.93 -7.14
N PHE A 102 -7.79 -10.72 -6.89
CA PHE A 102 -9.00 -10.56 -6.08
C PHE A 102 -10.26 -10.95 -6.88
N ASN A 103 -11.05 -11.85 -6.30
CA ASN A 103 -12.29 -12.43 -6.83
C ASN A 103 -13.49 -11.52 -6.53
N ALA A 104 -13.43 -10.26 -6.97
CA ALA A 104 -14.57 -9.36 -6.88
C ALA A 104 -15.73 -9.87 -7.77
N PRO A 105 -17.00 -9.77 -7.33
CA PRO A 105 -18.16 -10.27 -8.08
C PRO A 105 -18.40 -9.54 -9.41
N GLY A 106 -17.85 -8.33 -9.60
CA GLY A 106 -17.89 -7.58 -10.85
C GLY A 106 -16.62 -6.77 -11.11
N GLU A 107 -16.77 -5.56 -11.67
CA GLU A 107 -15.63 -4.73 -12.03
C GLU A 107 -14.83 -4.27 -10.79
N LYS A 108 -13.50 -4.37 -10.89
CA LYS A 108 -12.59 -3.76 -9.92
C LYS A 108 -12.26 -2.34 -10.38
N ARG A 109 -12.65 -1.35 -9.59
CA ARG A 109 -12.24 0.04 -9.78
C ARG A 109 -10.83 0.21 -9.21
N GLU A 110 -9.82 0.04 -10.06
CA GLU A 110 -8.42 0.27 -9.72
C GLU A 110 -8.08 1.76 -9.80
N ILE A 111 -7.59 2.35 -8.71
CA ILE A 111 -7.26 3.78 -8.64
C ILE A 111 -5.79 3.94 -8.24
N LEU A 112 -5.02 4.58 -9.13
CA LEU A 112 -3.66 4.98 -8.82
C LEU A 112 -3.69 6.10 -7.78
N ASP A 113 -2.92 5.96 -6.70
CA ASP A 113 -2.80 6.95 -5.66
C ASP A 113 -2.43 8.34 -6.22
N TRP A 114 -3.32 9.31 -5.97
CA TRP A 114 -3.16 10.70 -6.42
C TRP A 114 -1.85 11.34 -5.92
N TYR A 115 -1.50 11.16 -4.65
CA TYR A 115 -0.32 11.77 -4.06
C TYR A 115 0.96 11.16 -4.64
N HIS A 116 1.01 9.85 -4.86
CA HIS A 116 2.14 9.21 -5.56
C HIS A 116 2.23 9.64 -7.03
N LEU A 117 1.10 9.82 -7.72
CA LEU A 117 1.08 10.39 -9.06
C LEU A 117 1.68 11.81 -9.06
N MET A 118 1.30 12.64 -8.08
CA MET A 118 1.84 13.99 -7.91
C MET A 118 3.33 14.02 -7.53
N GLU A 119 3.80 13.08 -6.70
CA GLU A 119 5.23 12.93 -6.42
C GLU A 119 6.02 12.64 -7.70
N ASN A 120 5.50 11.77 -8.57
CA ASN A 120 6.13 11.45 -9.85
C ASN A 120 6.13 12.64 -10.81
N LEU A 121 5.04 13.40 -10.87
CA LEU A 121 4.98 14.66 -11.63
C LEU A 121 6.04 15.65 -11.13
N ASN A 122 6.13 15.87 -9.82
CA ASN A 122 7.08 16.81 -9.22
C ASN A 122 8.55 16.41 -9.46
N LYS A 123 8.86 15.11 -9.54
CA LYS A 123 10.22 14.63 -9.88
C LYS A 123 10.68 15.09 -11.26
N VAL A 124 9.78 15.38 -12.20
CA VAL A 124 10.14 15.92 -13.53
C VAL A 124 10.85 17.27 -13.39
N GLY A 125 10.37 18.12 -12.48
CA GLY A 125 10.90 19.46 -12.22
C GLY A 125 10.78 20.43 -13.40
N GLY A 126 11.44 21.59 -13.30
CA GLY A 126 11.41 22.62 -14.33
C GLY A 126 10.34 23.68 -14.11
N SER A 127 9.55 23.98 -15.15
CA SER A 127 8.56 25.08 -15.11
C SER A 127 7.41 24.76 -14.15
N ARG A 128 7.28 25.55 -13.08
CA ARG A 128 6.17 25.44 -12.11
C ARG A 128 4.80 25.62 -12.78
N LYS A 129 4.70 26.54 -13.76
CA LYS A 129 3.46 26.75 -14.52
C LYS A 129 3.03 25.49 -15.27
N ARG A 130 3.99 24.82 -15.94
CA ARG A 130 3.72 23.57 -16.67
C ARG A 130 3.33 22.44 -15.71
N LEU A 131 4.03 22.30 -14.58
CA LEU A 131 3.69 21.28 -13.58
C LEU A 131 2.28 21.51 -13.04
N LYS A 132 1.90 22.76 -12.76
CA LYS A 132 0.55 23.06 -12.28
C LYS A 132 -0.53 22.80 -13.34
N GLU A 133 -0.23 23.09 -14.60
CA GLU A 133 -1.13 22.76 -15.71
C GLU A 133 -1.29 21.24 -15.87
N ALA A 134 -0.20 20.48 -15.81
CA ALA A 134 -0.23 19.01 -15.82
C ALA A 134 -1.02 18.43 -14.65
N GLU A 135 -0.84 18.97 -13.44
CA GLU A 135 -1.61 18.63 -12.24
C GLU A 135 -3.11 18.85 -12.45
N ASN A 136 -3.51 20.02 -12.97
CA ASN A 136 -4.92 20.33 -13.23
C ASN A 136 -5.53 19.39 -14.30
N LEU A 137 -4.77 19.03 -15.34
CA LEU A 137 -5.22 18.07 -16.35
C LEU A 137 -5.43 16.68 -15.74
N LEU A 138 -4.45 16.19 -14.97
CA LEU A 138 -4.54 14.89 -14.29
C LEU A 138 -5.66 14.85 -13.26
N TRP A 139 -5.93 15.96 -12.56
CA TRP A 139 -7.05 16.08 -11.63
C TRP A 139 -8.40 15.76 -12.29
N CYS A 140 -8.53 16.12 -13.56
CA CYS A 140 -9.70 15.83 -14.39
C CYS A 140 -9.59 14.52 -15.21
N GLY A 141 -8.56 13.70 -14.99
CA GLY A 141 -8.32 12.45 -15.73
C GLY A 141 -7.82 12.63 -17.17
N LYS A 142 -7.32 13.82 -17.54
CA LYS A 142 -6.92 14.17 -18.92
C LYS A 142 -5.50 13.72 -19.27
N ILE A 143 -5.33 12.42 -19.45
CA ILE A 143 -4.01 11.77 -19.60
C ILE A 143 -3.31 12.18 -20.90
N ASP A 144 -4.03 12.20 -22.02
CA ASP A 144 -3.46 12.47 -23.35
C ASP A 144 -2.97 13.93 -23.48
N GLU A 145 -3.73 14.87 -22.93
CA GLU A 145 -3.33 16.28 -22.85
C GLU A 145 -2.11 16.44 -21.94
N THR A 146 -2.06 15.73 -20.81
CA THR A 146 -0.87 15.74 -19.94
C THR A 146 0.35 15.18 -20.66
N ILE A 147 0.24 14.05 -21.36
CA ILE A 147 1.35 13.46 -22.13
C ILE A 147 1.82 14.43 -23.22
N THR A 148 0.88 15.06 -23.94
CA THR A 148 1.19 16.07 -24.96
C THR A 148 1.96 17.25 -24.36
N LEU A 149 1.50 17.78 -23.23
CA LEU A 149 2.17 18.88 -22.51
C LEU A 149 3.58 18.50 -22.03
N MET A 150 3.75 17.28 -21.52
CA MET A 150 5.00 16.81 -20.92
C MET A 150 6.03 16.36 -21.95
N SER A 151 5.61 15.85 -23.11
CA SER A 151 6.49 15.44 -24.21
C SER A 151 7.33 16.59 -24.79
N GLN A 152 6.88 17.84 -24.62
CA GLN A 152 7.64 19.03 -25.00
C GLN A 152 8.93 19.20 -24.18
N VAL A 153 9.03 18.55 -23.01
CA VAL A 153 10.19 18.60 -22.13
C VAL A 153 11.17 17.51 -22.53
N LYS A 154 12.26 17.87 -23.22
CA LYS A 154 13.35 16.95 -23.62
C LYS A 154 14.24 16.53 -22.44
N LYS A 155 13.66 15.90 -21.42
CA LYS A 155 14.35 15.33 -20.27
C LYS A 155 13.89 13.89 -20.07
N LYS A 156 14.83 13.00 -19.77
CA LYS A 156 14.54 11.59 -19.43
C LYS A 156 13.48 11.45 -18.34
N LYS A 157 13.45 12.37 -17.36
CA LYS A 157 12.42 12.35 -16.31
C LYS A 157 11.00 12.60 -16.83
N ALA A 158 10.84 13.46 -17.84
CA ALA A 158 9.54 13.72 -18.46
C ALA A 158 9.08 12.52 -19.30
N GLU A 159 9.99 11.92 -20.07
CA GLU A 159 9.74 10.67 -20.80
C GLU A 159 9.33 9.53 -19.86
N ASN A 160 10.07 9.32 -18.77
CA ASN A 160 9.71 8.35 -17.73
C ASN A 160 8.33 8.61 -17.13
N PHE A 161 7.96 9.88 -16.95
CA PHE A 161 6.63 10.25 -16.45
C PHE A 161 5.53 9.96 -17.47
N CYS A 162 5.73 10.26 -18.76
CA CYS A 162 4.77 9.87 -19.80
C CYS A 162 4.58 8.35 -19.85
N ASN A 163 5.67 7.57 -19.80
CA ASN A 163 5.60 6.11 -19.75
C ASN A 163 4.86 5.61 -18.49
N TYR A 164 5.05 6.29 -17.36
CA TYR A 164 4.33 6.01 -16.12
C TYR A 164 2.83 6.26 -16.27
N LEU A 165 2.43 7.38 -16.89
CA LEU A 165 1.03 7.67 -17.19
C LEU A 165 0.42 6.59 -18.09
N GLU A 166 1.11 6.18 -19.16
CA GLU A 166 0.63 5.12 -20.05
C GLU A 166 0.46 3.78 -19.32
N THR A 167 1.43 3.41 -18.48
CA THR A 167 1.38 2.17 -17.70
C THR A 167 0.17 2.10 -16.75
N HIS A 168 -0.27 3.26 -16.26
CA HIS A 168 -1.36 3.37 -15.29
C HIS A 168 -2.61 4.05 -15.84
N ARG A 169 -2.76 4.16 -17.17
CA ARG A 169 -3.84 4.92 -17.82
C ARG A 169 -5.23 4.52 -17.32
N GLU A 170 -5.48 3.22 -17.24
CA GLU A 170 -6.77 2.65 -16.78
C GLU A 170 -7.07 2.94 -15.30
N ARG A 171 -6.05 3.36 -14.52
CA ARG A 171 -6.15 3.61 -13.08
C ARG A 171 -6.22 5.10 -12.73
N ILE A 172 -6.05 5.97 -13.72
CA ILE A 172 -6.10 7.42 -13.56
C ILE A 172 -7.54 7.85 -13.87
N VAL A 173 -8.28 8.18 -12.81
CA VAL A 173 -9.68 8.59 -12.90
C VAL A 173 -9.81 10.12 -12.92
N ASN A 174 -11.04 10.61 -13.06
CA ASN A 174 -11.33 12.01 -12.76
C ASN A 174 -11.36 12.20 -11.22
N TYR A 175 -10.18 12.43 -10.63
CA TYR A 175 -10.01 12.58 -9.19
C TYR A 175 -10.86 13.71 -8.60
N GLY A 176 -11.03 14.82 -9.33
CA GLY A 176 -11.90 15.92 -8.92
C GLY A 176 -13.35 15.48 -8.73
N TYR A 177 -13.90 14.82 -9.74
CA TYR A 177 -15.26 14.26 -9.67
C TYR A 177 -15.41 13.23 -8.54
N TYR A 178 -14.43 12.33 -8.40
CA TYR A 178 -14.48 11.27 -7.39
C TYR A 178 -14.43 11.83 -5.96
N GLN A 179 -13.63 12.88 -5.74
CA GLN A 179 -13.54 13.55 -4.47
C GLN A 179 -14.79 14.39 -4.16
N GLU A 180 -15.32 15.13 -5.13
CA GLU A 180 -16.50 15.99 -4.96
C GLU A 180 -17.75 15.17 -4.66
N GLU A 181 -17.98 14.08 -5.42
CA GLU A 181 -19.12 13.18 -5.23
C GLU A 181 -18.90 12.13 -4.13
N GLN A 182 -17.74 12.15 -3.46
CA GLN A 182 -17.38 11.21 -2.39
C GLN A 182 -17.54 9.73 -2.80
N ILE A 183 -17.19 9.41 -4.05
CA ILE A 183 -17.37 8.06 -4.62
C ILE A 183 -16.52 7.02 -3.88
N CYS A 184 -15.27 7.38 -3.58
CA CYS A 184 -14.31 6.58 -2.82
C CYS A 184 -13.08 7.42 -2.47
N SER A 185 -12.11 6.83 -1.78
CA SER A 185 -10.79 7.44 -1.62
C SER A 185 -10.12 7.67 -2.98
N ILE A 186 -9.30 8.73 -3.06
CA ILE A 186 -8.43 9.03 -4.20
C ILE A 186 -6.95 8.75 -3.93
N GLY A 187 -6.62 8.37 -2.69
CA GLY A 187 -5.26 8.11 -2.24
C GLY A 187 -5.21 6.99 -1.21
N SER A 188 -4.09 6.29 -1.18
CA SER A 188 -3.77 5.13 -0.34
C SER A 188 -3.23 5.53 1.04
N GLY A 189 -3.45 6.77 1.49
CA GLY A 189 -2.93 7.32 2.75
C GLY A 189 -3.28 6.48 3.99
N ALA A 190 -4.39 5.73 3.98
CA ALA A 190 -4.76 4.81 5.04
C ALA A 190 -3.79 3.63 5.17
N VAL A 191 -3.40 2.99 4.06
CA VAL A 191 -2.40 1.90 4.08
C VAL A 191 -0.98 2.45 4.24
N GLU A 192 -0.64 3.61 3.68
CA GLU A 192 0.65 4.25 3.95
C GLU A 192 0.83 4.54 5.44
N SER A 193 -0.21 5.07 6.10
CA SER A 193 -0.23 5.29 7.55
C SER A 193 -0.06 3.98 8.31
N THR A 194 -0.67 2.90 7.81
CA THR A 194 -0.52 1.56 8.36
C THR A 194 0.93 1.08 8.28
N VAL A 195 1.55 1.14 7.11
CA VAL A 195 2.97 0.79 6.88
C VAL A 195 3.87 1.64 7.78
N LYS A 196 3.67 2.96 7.81
CA LYS A 196 4.43 3.88 8.69
C LYS A 196 4.31 3.48 10.17
N GLN A 197 3.12 3.11 10.63
CA GLN A 197 2.89 2.71 12.02
C GLN A 197 3.44 1.32 12.36
N ILE A 198 3.47 0.39 11.40
CA ILE A 198 4.15 -0.90 11.53
C ILE A 198 5.66 -0.68 11.60
N ASP A 199 6.21 0.13 10.69
CA ASP A 199 7.64 0.42 10.58
C ASP A 199 8.20 1.12 11.83
N ARG A 200 7.41 1.96 12.51
CA ARG A 200 7.79 2.53 13.83
C ARG A 200 8.15 1.47 14.88
N ARG A 201 7.73 0.21 14.70
CA ARG A 201 8.10 -0.92 15.56
C ARG A 201 9.14 -1.83 14.90
N LEU A 202 9.00 -2.12 13.61
CA LEU A 202 9.93 -3.00 12.91
C LEU A 202 11.31 -2.39 12.67
N LYS A 203 11.40 -1.05 12.56
CA LYS A 203 12.62 -0.31 12.18
C LYS A 203 13.14 0.59 13.29
N ILE A 204 12.88 0.25 14.57
CA ILE A 204 13.54 0.94 15.68
C ILE A 204 15.07 0.79 15.56
N SER A 205 15.83 1.74 16.10
CA SER A 205 17.29 1.74 15.96
C SER A 205 17.90 0.41 16.44
N GLY A 206 18.72 -0.21 15.59
CA GLY A 206 19.35 -1.50 15.86
C GLY A 206 18.44 -2.73 15.73
N ALA A 207 17.15 -2.58 15.42
CA ALA A 207 16.27 -3.73 15.24
C ALA A 207 16.68 -4.58 14.04
N GLN A 208 16.80 -5.87 14.31
CA GLN A 208 16.95 -6.93 13.34
C GLN A 208 16.17 -8.14 13.86
N TRP A 209 15.48 -8.80 12.96
CA TRP A 209 14.49 -9.80 13.34
C TRP A 209 14.85 -11.17 12.81
N ASN A 210 14.39 -12.19 13.52
CA ASN A 210 14.37 -13.54 12.96
C ASN A 210 13.23 -13.65 11.94
N LYS A 211 13.45 -14.36 10.83
CA LYS A 211 12.46 -14.46 9.75
C LYS A 211 11.15 -15.07 10.25
N GLU A 212 11.23 -16.12 11.06
CA GLU A 212 10.08 -16.88 11.58
C GLU A 212 9.22 -16.04 12.54
N ASN A 213 9.78 -14.95 13.07
CA ASN A 213 9.11 -14.10 14.04
C ASN A 213 8.29 -12.99 13.39
N ILE A 214 8.51 -12.67 12.11
CA ILE A 214 7.92 -11.47 11.50
C ILE A 214 6.41 -11.55 11.38
N ALA A 215 5.88 -12.67 10.91
CA ALA A 215 4.43 -12.84 10.74
C ALA A 215 3.69 -12.54 12.06
N GLN A 216 4.22 -13.04 13.18
CA GLN A 216 3.64 -12.78 14.49
C GLN A 216 3.76 -11.32 14.94
N VAL A 217 4.88 -10.66 14.64
CA VAL A 217 5.07 -9.23 14.97
C VAL A 217 4.12 -8.36 14.16
N LEU A 218 3.90 -8.69 12.89
CA LEU A 218 2.90 -8.04 12.04
C LEU A 218 1.49 -8.25 12.60
N LYS A 219 1.09 -9.49 12.89
CA LYS A 219 -0.22 -9.81 13.51
C LYS A 219 -0.45 -9.04 14.80
N HIS A 220 0.52 -9.05 15.72
CA HIS A 220 0.44 -8.28 16.96
C HIS A 220 0.29 -6.78 16.71
N ARG A 221 1.05 -6.24 15.76
CA ARG A 221 1.01 -4.80 15.46
C ARG A 221 -0.32 -4.41 14.83
N CYS A 222 -0.86 -5.21 13.92
CA CYS A 222 -2.19 -5.00 13.34
C CYS A 222 -3.28 -5.11 14.41
N ALA A 223 -3.24 -6.12 15.29
CA ALA A 223 -4.19 -6.24 16.40
C ALA A 223 -4.18 -5.00 17.32
N TYR A 224 -2.99 -4.47 17.65
CA TYR A 224 -2.89 -3.20 18.38
C TYR A 224 -3.55 -2.04 17.62
N LEU A 225 -3.30 -1.92 16.31
CA LEU A 225 -3.79 -0.82 15.49
C LEU A 225 -5.30 -0.91 15.23
N ASN A 226 -5.87 -2.10 15.30
CA ASN A 226 -7.31 -2.36 15.18
C ASN A 226 -8.03 -2.32 16.54
N ASN A 227 -7.34 -2.02 17.64
CA ASN A 227 -7.87 -2.03 19.02
C ASN A 227 -8.40 -3.40 19.47
N CYS A 228 -7.70 -4.48 19.14
CA CYS A 228 -8.09 -5.85 19.44
C CYS A 228 -7.12 -6.56 20.40
N LEU A 229 -6.51 -5.82 21.32
CA LEU A 229 -5.58 -6.32 22.35
C LEU A 229 -6.11 -6.12 23.76
#